data_AF-A0AAV3J5K0-F1
#
_entry.id   AF-A0AAV3J5K0-F1
#
_cell.length_a   1.000
_cell.length_b   1.000
_cell.length_c   1.000
_cell.angle_alpha   90.00
_cell.angle_beta   90.00
_cell.angle_gamma   90.00
#
_symmetry.space_group_name_H-M   'P 1'
#
loop_
_entity.id
_entity.type
_entity.pdbx_description
1 polymer ?
#
loop_
_entity_poly.entity_id
_entity_poly.type
_entity_poly.pdbx_seq_one_letter_code
_entity_poly.pdbx_strand_id
1 'polypeptide(L)'
;MKEIIINLQGDLDFKLGEALLSKLEELSEFPRKILLDASGLKSATPEGVSLLNRLPKRFPESKFAICSVPIEISAQNEKEIPVFKDRESAKSHLIATDSSAFSENTPTLINCPICFHLLKIQNFGNHSCPLCHAKFFVTKDLRASAFERLL
;
A
#
# COMPACT_ATOMS: atom_id res chain seq x y z
N MET A 1 3.70 -3.02 4.38
CA MET A 1 2.79 -2.01 4.97
C MET A 1 1.57 -2.74 5.55
N LYS A 2 1.08 -2.40 6.75
CA LYS A 2 -0.09 -3.10 7.34
C LYS A 2 -1.39 -2.67 6.63
N GLU A 3 -2.26 -3.65 6.37
CA GLU A 3 -3.57 -3.42 5.76
C GLU A 3 -4.62 -3.12 6.84
N ILE A 4 -5.46 -2.12 6.57
CA ILE A 4 -6.68 -1.84 7.35
C ILE A 4 -7.86 -1.61 6.41
N ILE A 5 -9.03 -2.04 6.85
CA ILE A 5 -10.30 -1.81 6.18
C ILE A 5 -11.16 -0.96 7.11
N ILE A 6 -11.67 0.15 6.61
CA ILE A 6 -12.57 1.04 7.34
C ILE A 6 -13.91 1.03 6.60
N ASN A 7 -14.95 0.53 7.26
CA ASN A 7 -16.31 0.56 6.72
C ASN A 7 -16.93 1.92 7.03
N LEU A 8 -17.27 2.67 5.99
CA LEU A 8 -17.97 3.94 6.07
C LEU A 8 -19.47 3.68 6.12
N GLN A 9 -20.16 4.30 7.07
CA GLN A 9 -21.61 4.11 7.28
C GLN A 9 -22.32 5.44 7.50
N GLY A 10 -23.54 5.56 6.97
CA GLY A 10 -24.36 6.75 7.13
C GLY A 10 -24.08 7.79 6.05
N ASP A 11 -24.00 9.07 6.44
CA ASP A 11 -23.76 10.16 5.51
C ASP A 11 -22.31 10.62 5.60
N LEU A 12 -21.64 10.75 4.46
CA LEU A 12 -20.30 11.32 4.39
C LEU A 12 -20.39 12.84 4.52
N ASP A 13 -20.53 13.30 5.76
CA ASP A 13 -20.58 14.70 6.16
C ASP A 13 -19.28 15.14 6.86
N PHE A 14 -19.26 16.37 7.36
CA PHE A 14 -18.12 16.90 8.14
C PHE A 14 -17.80 16.04 9.37
N LYS A 15 -18.81 15.51 10.08
CA LYS A 15 -18.61 14.73 11.30
C LYS A 15 -17.95 13.39 11.00
N LEU A 16 -18.43 12.67 9.97
CA LEU A 16 -17.82 11.41 9.56
C LEU A 16 -16.40 11.63 9.03
N GLY A 17 -16.18 12.70 8.25
CA GLY A 17 -14.87 13.07 7.74
C GLY A 17 -13.84 13.35 8.86
N GLU A 18 -14.22 14.15 9.86
CA GLU A 18 -13.35 14.44 11.02
C GLU A 18 -13.09 13.19 11.88
N ALA A 19 -14.11 12.37 12.10
CA ALA A 19 -13.95 11.11 12.83
C ALA A 19 -13.01 10.14 12.10
N LEU A 20 -13.08 10.07 10.77
CA LEU A 20 -12.16 9.30 9.95
C LEU A 20 -10.73 9.83 10.08
N LEU A 21 -10.55 11.15 9.99
CA LEU A 21 -9.25 11.80 10.13
C LEU A 21 -8.61 11.49 11.48
N SER A 22 -9.36 11.71 12.57
CA SER A 22 -8.89 11.47 13.94
C SER A 22 -8.46 10.00 14.15
N LYS A 23 -9.26 9.04 13.67
CA LYS A 23 -8.87 7.61 13.71
C LYS A 23 -7.60 7.29 12.94
N LEU A 24 -7.37 7.95 11.80
CA LEU A 24 -6.16 7.74 11.02
C LEU A 24 -4.93 8.37 11.69
N GLU A 25 -5.12 9.50 12.38
CA GLU A 25 -4.06 10.14 13.19
C GLU A 25 -3.65 9.25 14.38
N GLU A 26 -4.59 8.59 15.06
CA GLU A 26 -4.28 7.59 16.10
C GLU A 26 -3.46 6.40 15.56
N LEU A 27 -3.59 6.10 14.27
CA LEU A 27 -2.93 4.98 13.60
C LEU A 27 -1.65 5.37 12.85
N SER A 28 -1.24 6.64 12.94
CA SER A 28 -0.23 7.28 12.08
C SER A 28 1.22 6.92 12.37
N GLU A 29 1.51 6.19 13.46
CA GLU A 29 2.88 5.76 13.81
C GLU A 29 3.60 5.03 12.65
N PHE A 30 2.84 4.33 11.80
CA PHE A 30 3.38 3.62 10.65
C PHE A 30 2.49 3.83 9.41
N PRO A 31 3.08 3.93 8.20
CA PRO A 31 2.34 3.94 6.96
C PRO A 31 1.42 2.72 6.79
N ARG A 32 0.23 2.92 6.22
CA ARG A 32 -0.80 1.88 6.07
C ARG A 32 -1.40 1.82 4.67
N LYS A 33 -1.85 0.63 4.29
CA LYS A 33 -2.75 0.43 3.15
C LYS A 33 -4.18 0.47 3.68
N ILE A 34 -4.94 1.45 3.23
CA ILE A 34 -6.23 1.79 3.81
C ILE A 34 -7.29 1.61 2.74
N LEU A 35 -8.17 0.63 2.94
CA LEU A 35 -9.33 0.42 2.10
C LEU A 35 -10.55 1.04 2.79
N LEU A 36 -11.15 2.03 2.15
CA LEU A 36 -12.38 2.69 2.59
C LEU A 36 -13.56 2.00 1.89
N ASP A 37 -14.37 1.28 2.65
CA ASP A 37 -15.56 0.62 2.10
C ASP A 37 -16.77 1.53 2.23
N ALA A 38 -17.26 2.04 1.10
CA ALA A 38 -18.38 2.97 1.04
C ALA A 38 -19.75 2.31 0.88
N SER A 39 -19.84 0.97 0.95
CA SER A 39 -21.11 0.23 0.80
C SER A 39 -22.18 0.60 1.83
N GLY A 40 -21.78 1.13 2.99
CA GLY A 40 -22.69 1.61 4.03
C GLY A 40 -23.07 3.08 3.92
N LEU A 41 -22.55 3.82 2.94
CA LEU A 41 -22.88 5.23 2.73
C LEU A 41 -24.25 5.40 2.06
N LYS A 42 -25.01 6.38 2.53
CA LYS A 42 -26.32 6.77 1.99
C LYS A 42 -26.24 8.03 1.12
N SER A 43 -25.43 9.00 1.55
CA SER A 43 -25.22 10.26 0.85
C SER A 43 -23.83 10.82 1.17
N ALA A 44 -23.42 11.86 0.46
CA ALA A 44 -22.19 12.60 0.76
C ALA A 44 -22.40 14.09 0.57
N THR A 45 -21.86 14.89 1.50
CA THR A 45 -21.82 16.35 1.38
C THR A 45 -20.48 16.80 0.78
N PRO A 46 -20.42 17.98 0.13
CA PRO A 46 -19.17 18.51 -0.40
C PRO A 46 -18.06 18.62 0.64
N GLU A 47 -18.41 18.93 1.89
CA GLU A 47 -17.48 19.04 3.02
C GLU A 47 -16.88 17.67 3.37
N GLY A 48 -17.70 16.62 3.43
CA GLY A 48 -17.24 15.26 3.72
C GLY A 48 -16.33 14.72 2.61
N VAL A 49 -16.69 14.96 1.34
CA VAL A 49 -15.84 14.62 0.18
C VAL A 49 -14.51 15.38 0.22
N SER A 50 -14.55 16.67 0.55
CA SER A 50 -13.35 17.50 0.68
C SER A 50 -12.38 16.97 1.75
N LEU A 51 -12.90 16.54 2.90
CA LEU A 51 -12.07 15.92 3.95
C LEU A 51 -11.44 14.61 3.47
N LEU A 52 -12.21 13.76 2.80
CA LEU A 52 -11.73 12.49 2.28
C LEU A 52 -10.63 12.68 1.22
N ASN A 53 -10.78 13.66 0.33
CA ASN A 53 -9.77 14.02 -0.68
C ASN A 53 -8.49 14.65 -0.10
N ARG A 54 -8.50 15.06 1.18
CA ARG A 54 -7.30 15.58 1.86
C ARG A 54 -6.44 14.46 2.48
N LEU A 55 -6.97 13.24 2.62
CA LEU A 55 -6.25 12.14 3.27
C LEU A 55 -4.91 11.81 2.61
N PRO A 56 -4.77 11.71 1.27
CA PRO A 56 -3.47 11.42 0.65
C PRO A 56 -2.43 12.51 0.92
N LYS A 57 -2.85 13.78 1.06
CA LYS A 57 -1.96 14.89 1.40
C LYS A 57 -1.56 14.86 2.87
N ARG A 58 -2.48 14.43 3.76
CA ARG A 58 -2.23 14.36 5.20
C ARG A 58 -1.36 13.16 5.58
N PHE A 59 -1.50 12.05 4.86
CA PHE A 59 -0.78 10.80 5.09
C PHE A 59 -0.06 10.34 3.81
N PRO A 60 0.97 11.08 3.35
CA PRO A 60 1.60 10.87 2.03
C PRO A 60 2.25 9.48 1.87
N GLU A 61 2.71 8.89 2.97
CA GLU A 61 3.33 7.56 2.97
C GLU A 61 2.30 6.43 2.97
N SER A 62 1.03 6.73 3.29
CA SER A 62 -0.05 5.74 3.30
C SER A 62 -0.73 5.64 1.93
N LYS A 63 -1.19 4.44 1.60
CA LYS A 63 -1.90 4.14 0.35
C LYS A 63 -3.38 4.02 0.62
N PHE A 64 -4.21 4.64 -0.21
CA PHE A 64 -5.66 4.66 -0.05
C PHE A 64 -6.34 4.06 -1.27
N ALA A 65 -7.47 3.39 -1.06
CA ALA A 65 -8.41 3.01 -2.10
C ALA A 65 -9.83 3.04 -1.53
N ILE A 66 -10.82 3.34 -2.36
CA ILE A 66 -12.24 3.28 -1.98
C ILE A 66 -12.93 2.21 -2.80
N CYS A 67 -13.85 1.45 -2.21
CA CYS A 67 -14.75 0.58 -2.96
C CYS A 67 -16.23 0.89 -2.71
N SER A 68 -17.09 0.47 -3.63
CA SER A 68 -18.55 0.48 -3.46
C SER A 68 -19.12 1.88 -3.24
N VAL A 69 -18.57 2.86 -3.96
CA VAL A 69 -18.94 4.27 -3.86
C VAL A 69 -20.25 4.55 -4.60
N PRO A 70 -21.24 5.20 -3.96
CA PRO A 70 -22.41 5.75 -4.64
C PRO A 70 -22.01 6.72 -5.77
N ILE A 71 -22.72 6.68 -6.90
CA ILE A 71 -22.39 7.35 -8.17
C ILE A 71 -22.06 8.87 -8.00
N GLU A 72 -22.62 9.51 -6.98
CA GLU A 72 -22.50 10.94 -6.69
C GLU A 72 -21.13 11.40 -6.16
N ILE A 73 -20.28 10.48 -5.66
CA ILE A 73 -18.96 10.78 -5.07
C ILE A 73 -17.81 10.61 -6.09
N SER A 74 -18.12 10.13 -7.30
CA SER A 74 -17.13 9.72 -8.31
C SER A 74 -16.64 10.84 -9.24
N ALA A 75 -16.46 12.06 -8.73
CA ALA A 75 -16.05 13.22 -9.53
C ALA A 75 -14.51 13.35 -9.68
N GLN A 76 -13.97 12.43 -10.47
CA GLN A 76 -12.65 12.38 -11.12
C GLN A 76 -11.78 13.67 -11.06
N ASN A 77 -10.82 13.70 -10.13
CA ASN A 77 -9.58 14.45 -10.29
C ASN A 77 -8.36 13.54 -10.08
N GLU A 78 -7.27 13.78 -10.82
CA GLU A 78 -6.02 12.99 -10.80
C GLU A 78 -5.28 12.98 -9.44
N LYS A 79 -5.76 13.72 -8.43
CA LYS A 79 -5.22 13.77 -7.06
C LYS A 79 -6.12 13.08 -6.03
N GLU A 80 -7.15 12.38 -6.48
CA GLU A 80 -8.14 11.74 -5.61
C GLU A 80 -7.79 10.28 -5.32
N ILE A 81 -8.35 9.77 -4.23
CA ILE A 81 -8.19 8.38 -3.84
C ILE A 81 -8.82 7.50 -4.94
N PRO A 82 -8.12 6.47 -5.45
CA PRO A 82 -8.65 5.61 -6.49
C PRO A 82 -9.91 4.87 -6.02
N VAL A 83 -10.96 4.92 -6.84
CA VAL A 83 -12.28 4.34 -6.57
C VAL A 83 -12.49 3.08 -7.40
N PHE A 84 -13.03 2.05 -6.76
CA PHE A 84 -13.28 0.75 -7.35
C PHE A 84 -14.72 0.28 -7.13
N LYS A 85 -15.19 -0.62 -7.99
CA LYS A 85 -16.55 -1.16 -7.90
C LYS A 85 -16.74 -2.05 -6.67
N ASP A 86 -15.73 -2.85 -6.35
CA ASP A 86 -15.80 -3.88 -5.32
C ASP A 86 -14.53 -3.91 -4.46
N ARG A 87 -14.63 -4.62 -3.33
CA ARG A 87 -13.55 -4.72 -2.35
C ARG A 87 -12.34 -5.48 -2.90
N GLU A 88 -12.55 -6.45 -3.79
CA GLU A 88 -11.49 -7.29 -4.33
C GLU A 88 -10.56 -6.51 -5.26
N SER A 89 -11.14 -5.68 -6.14
CA SER A 89 -10.41 -4.79 -7.04
C SER A 89 -9.66 -3.69 -6.29
N ALA A 90 -10.30 -3.04 -5.30
CA ALA A 90 -9.62 -2.06 -4.44
C ALA A 90 -8.44 -2.67 -3.66
N LYS A 91 -8.63 -3.87 -3.10
CA LYS A 91 -7.58 -4.57 -2.38
C LYS A 91 -6.45 -4.97 -3.32
N SER A 92 -6.78 -5.48 -4.50
CA SER A 92 -5.80 -5.83 -5.53
C SER A 92 -4.96 -4.63 -5.93
N HIS A 93 -5.55 -3.43 -6.05
CA HIS A 93 -4.82 -2.21 -6.31
C HIS A 93 -3.83 -1.87 -5.17
N LEU A 94 -4.30 -1.85 -3.92
CA LEU A 94 -3.45 -1.56 -2.75
C LEU A 94 -2.28 -2.54 -2.59
N ILE A 95 -2.46 -3.79 -3.02
CA ILE A 95 -1.41 -4.82 -3.02
C ILE A 95 -0.52 -4.69 -4.25
N ALA A 96 -1.06 -4.40 -5.42
CA ALA A 96 -0.29 -4.20 -6.64
C ALA A 96 0.64 -2.99 -6.56
N THR A 97 0.31 -1.96 -5.78
CA THR A 97 1.25 -0.86 -5.51
C THR A 97 2.46 -1.30 -4.66
N ASP A 98 2.43 -2.46 -4.01
CA ASP A 98 3.62 -3.07 -3.38
C ASP A 98 4.39 -3.96 -4.36
N SER A 99 3.88 -4.17 -5.58
CA SER A 99 4.57 -4.87 -6.66
C SER A 99 5.67 -4.02 -7.31
N SER A 100 6.13 -2.94 -6.68
CA SER A 100 7.50 -2.47 -6.86
C SER A 100 8.50 -3.45 -6.19
N ALA A 101 8.32 -4.74 -6.51
CA ALA A 101 9.39 -5.70 -6.59
C ALA A 101 10.37 -5.16 -7.64
N PHE A 102 11.47 -4.58 -7.18
CA PHE A 102 12.44 -3.85 -8.00
C PHE A 102 11.84 -2.67 -8.77
N SER A 103 12.23 -1.43 -8.44
CA SER A 103 12.43 -0.50 -9.56
C SER A 103 13.63 -1.06 -10.32
N GLU A 104 13.45 -1.39 -11.60
CA GLU A 104 14.46 -2.07 -12.45
C GLU A 104 15.83 -1.35 -12.52
N ASN A 105 16.05 -0.25 -11.80
CA ASN A 105 17.30 0.51 -11.80
C ASN A 105 17.80 0.98 -10.42
N THR A 106 17.19 0.58 -9.30
CA THR A 106 17.70 0.94 -7.96
C THR A 106 18.42 -0.23 -7.30
N PRO A 107 19.76 -0.17 -7.18
CA PRO A 107 20.50 -1.21 -6.50
C PRO A 107 20.16 -1.24 -5.00
N THR A 108 19.85 -2.42 -4.49
CA THR A 108 19.43 -2.64 -3.11
C THR A 108 20.53 -3.35 -2.32
N LEU A 109 20.66 -3.03 -1.04
CA LEU A 109 21.61 -3.67 -0.13
C LEU A 109 20.94 -4.87 0.58
N ILE A 110 21.58 -6.04 0.52
CA ILE A 110 21.12 -7.26 1.18
C ILE A 110 22.28 -7.97 1.86
N ASN A 111 22.03 -8.65 2.98
CA ASN A 111 23.03 -9.48 3.62
C ASN A 111 23.04 -10.87 3.00
N CYS A 112 24.24 -11.41 2.76
CA CYS A 112 24.40 -12.82 2.45
C CYS A 112 23.81 -13.66 3.59
N PRO A 113 22.95 -14.65 3.33
CA PRO A 113 22.31 -15.44 4.39
C PRO A 113 23.29 -16.43 5.06
N ILE A 114 24.51 -16.58 4.52
CA ILE A 114 25.53 -17.52 5.03
C ILE A 114 26.59 -16.79 5.85
N CYS A 115 27.24 -15.77 5.26
CA CYS A 115 28.34 -15.05 5.92
C CYS A 115 27.98 -13.63 6.37
N PHE A 116 26.72 -13.21 6.21
CA PHE A 116 26.20 -11.88 6.56
C PHE A 116 26.90 -10.68 5.89
N HIS A 117 27.79 -10.93 4.94
CA HIS A 117 28.42 -9.87 4.14
C HIS A 117 27.37 -9.06 3.39
N LEU A 118 27.50 -7.74 3.43
CA LEU A 118 26.56 -6.81 2.78
C LEU A 118 26.85 -6.75 1.28
N LEU A 119 25.83 -7.01 0.47
CA LEU A 119 25.89 -7.12 -0.98
C LEU A 119 24.98 -6.09 -1.62
N LYS A 120 25.42 -5.54 -2.75
CA LYS A 120 24.61 -4.66 -3.59
C LYS A 120 24.07 -5.46 -4.77
N ILE A 121 22.76 -5.66 -4.81
CA ILE A 121 22.08 -6.45 -5.83
C ILE A 121 21.10 -5.59 -6.65
N GLN A 122 20.94 -5.92 -7.93
CA GLN A 122 20.11 -5.17 -8.86
C GLN A 122 18.85 -5.91 -9.33
N ASN A 123 18.78 -7.23 -9.15
CA ASN A 123 17.66 -8.06 -9.59
C ASN A 123 17.31 -9.12 -8.53
N PHE A 124 16.08 -9.63 -8.54
CA PHE A 124 15.70 -10.83 -7.78
C PHE A 124 16.23 -12.09 -8.50
N GLY A 125 16.29 -13.23 -7.81
CA GLY A 125 16.76 -14.48 -8.39
C GLY A 125 17.96 -15.09 -7.67
N ASN A 126 18.68 -15.96 -8.38
CA ASN A 126 19.87 -16.62 -7.84
C ASN A 126 21.07 -15.66 -7.86
N HIS A 127 21.73 -15.53 -6.71
CA HIS A 127 22.94 -14.73 -6.51
C HIS A 127 24.04 -15.58 -5.89
N SER A 128 25.29 -15.13 -6.06
CA SER A 128 26.46 -15.75 -5.43
C SER A 128 27.19 -14.70 -4.60
N CYS A 129 27.55 -15.05 -3.37
CA CYS A 129 28.32 -14.16 -2.53
C CYS A 129 29.80 -14.18 -2.97
N PRO A 130 30.44 -13.04 -3.29
CA PRO A 130 31.85 -12.99 -3.64
C PRO A 130 32.79 -13.33 -2.47
N LEU A 131 32.31 -13.24 -1.22
CA LEU A 131 33.13 -13.48 -0.03
C LEU A 131 33.17 -14.95 0.40
N CYS A 132 32.01 -15.63 0.43
CA CYS A 132 31.91 -17.03 0.87
C CYS A 132 31.57 -18.00 -0.26
N HIS A 133 31.39 -17.51 -1.49
CA HIS A 133 31.01 -18.29 -2.68
C HIS A 133 29.68 -19.05 -2.55
N ALA A 134 28.90 -18.82 -1.48
CA ALA A 134 27.60 -19.43 -1.32
C ALA A 134 26.61 -18.89 -2.35
N LYS A 135 25.82 -19.78 -2.92
CA LYS A 135 24.65 -19.45 -3.73
C LYS A 135 23.45 -19.25 -2.83
N PHE A 136 22.65 -18.24 -3.14
CA PHE A 136 21.44 -17.92 -2.39
C PHE A 136 20.40 -17.31 -3.32
N PHE A 137 19.13 -17.42 -2.94
CA PHE A 137 18.02 -16.87 -3.72
C PHE A 137 17.51 -15.60 -3.06
N VAL A 138 17.29 -14.55 -3.84
CA VAL A 138 16.65 -13.32 -3.39
C VAL A 138 15.25 -13.26 -3.94
N THR A 139 14.27 -13.20 -3.05
CA THR A 139 12.86 -13.10 -3.39
C THR A 139 12.49 -11.69 -3.86
N LYS A 140 11.30 -11.56 -4.48
CA LYS A 140 10.77 -10.27 -4.94
C LYS A 140 10.53 -9.27 -3.81
N ASP A 141 10.34 -9.75 -2.58
CA ASP A 141 10.21 -8.95 -1.35
C ASP A 141 11.55 -8.73 -0.61
N LEU A 142 12.68 -8.88 -1.32
CA LEU A 142 14.04 -8.58 -0.84
C LEU A 142 14.53 -9.43 0.34
N ARG A 143 13.98 -10.65 0.49
CA ARG A 143 14.48 -11.61 1.48
C ARG A 143 15.49 -12.54 0.82
N ALA A 144 16.63 -12.75 1.49
CA ALA A 144 17.60 -13.74 1.08
C ALA A 144 17.26 -15.10 1.71
N SER A 145 17.14 -16.12 0.89
CA SER A 145 17.03 -17.52 1.29
C SER A 145 18.35 -18.23 1.06
N ALA A 146 18.82 -19.00 2.05
CA ALA A 146 20.00 -19.84 1.95
C ALA A 146 19.86 -21.01 0.96
N PHE A 147 18.66 -21.24 0.43
CA PHE A 147 18.38 -22.30 -0.54
C PHE A 147 18.31 -21.72 -1.95
N GLU A 148 19.09 -22.28 -2.87
CA GLU A 148 18.92 -22.04 -4.30
C GLU A 148 17.61 -22.66 -4.79
N ARG A 149 16.88 -21.95 -5.67
CA ARG A 149 15.80 -22.58 -6.42
C ARG A 149 16.43 -23.35 -7.58
N LEU A 150 16.45 -24.68 -7.45
CA LEU A 150 16.71 -25.57 -8.59
C LEU A 150 15.50 -25.44 -9.53
N LEU A 151 15.74 -24.89 -10.72
CA LEU A 151 14.78 -24.85 -11.83
C LEU A 151 14.73 -26.21 -12.51
#